data_AF-A0A5D3AR08-F1
#
_entry.id   AF-A0A5D3AR08-F1
#
_cell.length_a   1.000
_cell.length_b   1.000
_cell.length_c   1.000
_cell.angle_alpha   90.00
_cell.angle_beta   90.00
_cell.angle_gamma   90.00
#
_symmetry.space_group_name_H-M   'P 1'
#
loop_
_entity.id
_entity.type
_entity.pdbx_description
1 polymer ?
#
loop_
_entity_poly.entity_id
_entity_poly.type
_entity_poly.pdbx_seq_one_letter_code
_entity_poly.pdbx_strand_id
1 'polypeptide(L)'
;MSSPQSSNTRSELLATAILVDGCFPTLIATGSSDDGHQKHVPYPVIDAHSFVKSFRSDGHGGEVSVPVPIEVTEAAKEYMDMVGRVCERLQNEPPLPQWDETFTAFRKYTYRAYTRRQNLLSDIHPQVYASRDAWPFTCHVHANVKEFLENGGQLFGPEDQPMEQSHYAERLTRAVKSAKNLDLLSHVSPGTIKIVFSTHLTEPLRLVKDDPDSSNNEGEDIRPLDDWWLIYPEASVEFQVTDDSPHWIKRNRAAQEAYRQSIIEAIDNSADLGVELTVETTADDFVQDTKRFEHLLFREAAYTTADQVSFKEGETHRVGAPSIDTDDSEMDDGEEELVDGHLVQAVWLDPSMFAVLTGQQPKGREFYSKKFSEYKTSIEEGLATMRREVEQGRSEVDDSVPSEAREWGTWTQLSDV
;
A
#
# COMPACT_ATOMS: atom_id res chain seq x y z
N MET A 1 -23.46 46.22 -25.15
CA MET A 1 -24.25 45.70 -24.02
C MET A 1 -23.28 45.38 -22.91
N SER A 2 -23.48 45.99 -21.75
CA SER A 2 -22.52 46.03 -20.65
C SER A 2 -22.62 44.77 -19.80
N SER A 3 -21.50 44.06 -19.64
CA SER A 3 -21.36 42.92 -18.74
C SER A 3 -21.62 43.36 -17.29
N PRO A 4 -22.43 42.65 -16.49
CA PRO A 4 -22.44 42.86 -15.06
C PRO A 4 -21.19 42.20 -14.48
N GLN A 5 -20.06 42.92 -14.48
CA GLN A 5 -18.97 42.65 -13.53
C GLN A 5 -19.47 43.08 -12.14
N SER A 6 -20.33 42.27 -11.54
CA SER A 6 -20.55 42.33 -10.11
C SER A 6 -19.42 41.53 -9.44
N SER A 7 -18.61 42.25 -8.69
CA SER A 7 -17.57 41.81 -7.75
C SER A 7 -16.14 41.81 -8.29
N ASN A 8 -15.28 42.44 -7.50
CA ASN A 8 -13.84 42.64 -7.65
C ASN A 8 -13.07 41.31 -7.47
N THR A 9 -13.62 40.22 -8.00
CA THR A 9 -13.23 38.84 -7.73
C THR A 9 -12.48 38.28 -8.92
N ARG A 10 -11.25 37.85 -8.69
CA ARG A 10 -10.40 37.17 -9.66
C ARG A 10 -10.35 35.69 -9.32
N SER A 11 -10.54 34.82 -10.31
CA SER A 11 -10.50 33.38 -10.14
C SER A 11 -9.34 32.76 -10.92
N GLU A 12 -8.73 31.74 -10.34
CA GLU A 12 -7.62 30.99 -10.95
C GLU A 12 -7.94 29.50 -10.93
N LEU A 13 -7.78 28.85 -12.08
CA LEU A 13 -7.80 27.40 -12.25
C LEU A 13 -6.36 26.91 -12.29
N LEU A 14 -5.98 26.10 -11.30
CA LEU A 14 -4.71 25.40 -11.25
C LEU A 14 -4.92 23.97 -11.72
N ALA A 15 -4.00 23.42 -12.51
CA ALA A 15 -4.06 22.03 -12.96
C ALA A 15 -2.68 21.36 -12.95
N THR A 16 -2.65 20.05 -12.73
CA THR A 16 -1.43 19.23 -12.78
C THR A 16 -1.79 17.76 -13.06
N ALA A 17 -0.86 16.96 -13.56
CA ALA A 17 -1.02 15.52 -13.62
C ALA A 17 -0.46 14.86 -12.35
N ILE A 18 -1.16 13.87 -11.82
CA ILE A 18 -0.71 13.06 -10.69
C ILE A 18 -0.56 11.60 -11.12
N LEU A 19 0.52 10.95 -10.68
CA LEU A 19 0.65 9.50 -10.82
C LEU A 19 -0.13 8.84 -9.68
N VAL A 20 -1.23 8.19 -10.02
CA VAL A 20 -2.17 7.56 -9.09
C VAL A 20 -1.75 6.13 -8.79
N ASP A 21 -1.40 5.37 -9.83
CA ASP A 21 -0.81 4.05 -9.71
C ASP A 21 0.18 3.78 -10.86
N GLY A 22 1.18 2.94 -10.58
CA GLY A 22 2.25 2.64 -11.53
C GLY A 22 1.94 1.49 -12.48
N CYS A 23 2.87 1.22 -13.40
CA CYS A 23 2.87 0.03 -14.24
C CYS A 23 3.71 -1.07 -13.58
N PHE A 24 3.13 -2.26 -13.38
CA PHE A 24 3.80 -3.44 -12.83
C PHE A 24 3.12 -4.72 -13.32
N PRO A 25 3.81 -5.88 -13.36
CA PRO A 25 3.16 -7.14 -13.70
C PRO A 25 2.13 -7.52 -12.63
N THR A 26 0.99 -8.08 -13.04
CA THR A 26 -0.10 -8.55 -12.15
C THR A 26 -0.88 -9.71 -12.77
N LEU A 27 -1.64 -10.45 -11.96
CA LEU A 27 -2.56 -11.47 -12.45
C LEU A 27 -3.98 -10.91 -12.53
N ILE A 28 -4.75 -11.36 -13.53
CA ILE A 28 -6.18 -11.09 -13.63
C ILE A 28 -6.94 -12.41 -13.71
N ALA A 29 -8.10 -12.50 -13.07
CA ALA A 29 -8.96 -13.68 -13.16
C ALA A 29 -9.62 -13.73 -14.55
N THR A 30 -9.53 -14.88 -15.21
CA THR A 30 -10.24 -15.16 -16.47
C THR A 30 -11.21 -16.29 -16.21
N GLY A 31 -12.50 -15.99 -16.12
CA GLY A 31 -13.56 -16.97 -15.83
C GLY A 31 -13.79 -18.04 -16.91
N SER A 32 -12.78 -18.37 -17.73
CA SER A 32 -12.91 -19.15 -18.97
C SER A 32 -11.73 -20.08 -19.31
N SER A 33 -10.73 -20.29 -18.44
CA SER A 33 -9.65 -21.28 -18.68
C SER A 33 -9.48 -22.26 -17.51
N ASP A 34 -8.92 -23.43 -17.81
CA ASP A 34 -8.57 -24.48 -16.84
C ASP A 34 -7.55 -23.99 -15.77
N ASP A 35 -6.84 -22.89 -16.03
CA ASP A 35 -5.92 -22.23 -15.09
C ASP A 35 -6.53 -20.98 -14.41
N GLY A 36 -7.72 -20.52 -14.79
CA GLY A 36 -8.48 -19.46 -14.09
C GLY A 36 -7.87 -18.04 -14.04
N HIS A 37 -6.60 -17.84 -14.43
CA HIS A 37 -5.90 -16.55 -14.36
C HIS A 37 -5.02 -16.27 -15.60
N GLN A 38 -4.74 -14.98 -15.85
CA GLN A 38 -3.92 -14.51 -16.96
C GLN A 38 -2.87 -13.50 -16.48
N LYS A 39 -1.64 -13.64 -16.99
CA LYS A 39 -0.56 -12.67 -16.85
C LYS A 39 -0.94 -11.35 -17.54
N HIS A 40 -0.88 -10.24 -16.80
CA HIS A 40 -1.27 -8.93 -17.27
C HIS A 40 -0.27 -7.85 -16.83
N VAL A 41 -0.16 -6.79 -17.63
CA VAL A 41 0.56 -5.57 -17.28
C VAL A 41 -0.39 -4.40 -17.59
N PRO A 42 -0.89 -3.68 -16.56
CA PRO A 42 -1.78 -2.55 -16.78
C PRO A 42 -0.98 -1.28 -17.15
N TYR A 43 -1.65 -0.35 -17.83
CA TYR A 43 -1.15 1.01 -17.97
C TYR A 43 -1.13 1.71 -16.60
N PRO A 44 -0.17 2.62 -16.34
CA PRO A 44 -0.17 3.42 -15.14
C PRO A 44 -1.39 4.34 -15.13
N VAL A 45 -1.98 4.53 -13.95
CA VAL A 45 -3.12 5.43 -13.76
C VAL A 45 -2.56 6.83 -13.51
N ILE A 46 -2.89 7.77 -14.40
CA ILE A 46 -2.39 9.15 -14.33
C ILE A 46 -3.56 10.11 -14.58
N ASP A 47 -3.95 10.80 -13.52
CA ASP A 47 -5.13 11.67 -13.53
C ASP A 47 -4.73 13.14 -13.61
N ALA A 48 -5.57 13.93 -14.29
CA ALA A 48 -5.43 15.37 -14.33
C ALA A 48 -6.25 15.97 -13.18
N HIS A 49 -5.57 16.55 -12.20
CA HIS A 49 -6.22 17.23 -11.09
C HIS A 49 -6.31 18.71 -11.36
N SER A 50 -7.42 19.30 -10.94
CA SER A 50 -7.66 20.72 -11.06
C SER A 50 -8.26 21.29 -9.80
N PHE A 51 -7.85 22.50 -9.44
CA PHE A 51 -8.36 23.24 -8.30
C PHE A 51 -8.67 24.68 -8.70
N VAL A 52 -9.82 25.18 -8.27
CA VAL A 52 -10.21 26.57 -8.49
C VAL A 52 -10.15 27.32 -7.18
N LYS A 53 -9.52 28.49 -7.22
CA LYS A 53 -9.50 29.44 -6.09
C LYS A 53 -9.90 30.82 -6.57
N SER A 54 -10.46 31.62 -5.67
CA SER A 54 -10.90 32.98 -5.97
C SER A 54 -10.40 33.95 -4.93
N PHE A 55 -10.08 35.15 -5.39
CA PHE A 55 -9.52 36.22 -4.58
C PHE A 55 -10.29 37.50 -4.79
N ARG A 56 -10.34 38.32 -3.75
CA ARG A 56 -10.84 39.68 -3.82
C ARG A 56 -9.80 40.63 -3.26
N SER A 57 -9.65 41.80 -3.88
CA SER A 57 -8.77 42.84 -3.33
C SER A 57 -9.29 43.32 -1.97
N ASP A 58 -8.38 43.46 -1.00
CA ASP A 58 -8.64 44.04 0.32
C ASP A 58 -8.64 45.59 0.33
N GLY A 59 -8.45 46.22 -0.82
CA GLY A 59 -8.37 47.68 -0.96
C GLY A 59 -7.06 48.31 -0.46
N HIS A 60 -6.12 47.52 0.07
CA HIS A 60 -4.82 47.93 0.60
C HIS A 60 -3.65 47.37 -0.24
N GLY A 61 -3.97 46.76 -1.38
CA GLY A 61 -3.00 46.14 -2.28
C GLY A 61 -2.77 44.65 -2.02
N GLY A 62 -3.45 44.07 -1.02
CA GLY A 62 -3.48 42.63 -0.76
C GLY A 62 -4.68 41.95 -1.39
N GLU A 63 -4.62 40.63 -1.44
CA GLU A 63 -5.68 39.75 -1.93
C GLU A 63 -6.14 38.83 -0.79
N VAL A 64 -7.45 38.67 -0.65
CA VAL A 64 -8.07 37.80 0.34
C VAL A 64 -8.83 36.69 -0.38
N SER A 65 -8.61 35.45 0.06
CA SER A 65 -9.31 34.27 -0.47
C SER A 65 -10.82 34.39 -0.18
N VAL A 66 -11.64 34.12 -1.20
CA VAL A 66 -13.10 34.15 -1.11
C VAL A 66 -13.69 32.87 -1.72
N PRO A 67 -14.92 32.48 -1.33
CA PRO A 67 -15.61 31.35 -1.95
C PRO A 67 -15.67 31.52 -3.47
N VAL A 68 -15.42 30.42 -4.19
CA VAL A 68 -15.46 30.40 -5.66
C VAL A 68 -16.91 30.59 -6.12
N PRO A 69 -17.19 31.56 -7.01
CA PRO A 69 -18.52 31.71 -7.59
C PRO A 69 -18.97 30.45 -8.34
N ILE A 70 -20.25 30.12 -8.26
CA ILE A 70 -20.81 28.88 -8.85
C ILE A 70 -20.55 28.86 -10.37
N GLU A 71 -20.68 29.99 -11.04
CA GLU A 71 -20.47 30.11 -12.48
C GLU A 71 -19.02 29.82 -12.89
N VAL A 72 -18.05 30.14 -12.03
CA VAL A 72 -16.64 29.83 -12.25
C VAL A 72 -16.39 28.34 -12.09
N THR A 73 -16.99 27.72 -11.07
CA THR A 73 -16.88 26.27 -10.83
C THR A 73 -17.45 25.47 -12.01
N GLU A 74 -18.63 25.84 -12.50
CA GLU A 74 -19.25 25.19 -13.66
C GLU A 74 -18.41 25.36 -14.94
N ALA A 75 -17.92 26.58 -15.19
CA ALA A 75 -17.06 26.85 -16.34
C ALA A 75 -15.71 26.10 -16.27
N ALA A 76 -15.12 26.00 -15.08
CA ALA A 76 -13.87 25.26 -14.87
C ALA A 76 -14.06 23.76 -15.13
N LYS A 77 -15.18 23.19 -14.67
CA LYS A 77 -15.54 21.80 -14.98
C LYS A 77 -15.71 21.58 -16.48
N GLU A 78 -16.49 22.44 -17.15
CA GLU A 78 -16.69 22.38 -18.61
C GLU A 78 -15.36 22.43 -19.37
N TYR A 79 -14.46 23.32 -18.93
CA TYR A 79 -13.12 23.47 -19.48
C TYR A 79 -12.27 22.20 -19.29
N MET A 80 -12.19 21.66 -18.08
CA MET A 80 -11.42 20.45 -17.80
C MET A 80 -11.99 19.22 -18.52
N ASP A 81 -13.31 19.11 -18.67
CA ASP A 81 -13.95 18.07 -19.49
C ASP A 81 -13.52 18.18 -20.97
N MET A 82 -13.39 19.41 -21.50
CA MET A 82 -12.87 19.63 -22.84
C MET A 82 -11.39 19.26 -22.98
N VAL A 83 -10.55 19.67 -22.01
CA VAL A 83 -9.14 19.27 -21.96
C VAL A 83 -9.02 17.76 -21.92
N GLY A 84 -9.76 17.07 -21.05
CA GLY A 84 -9.79 15.62 -20.92
C GLY A 84 -10.10 14.92 -22.25
N ARG A 85 -11.16 15.33 -22.95
CA ARG A 85 -11.53 14.77 -24.27
C ARG A 85 -10.47 15.00 -25.35
N VAL A 86 -9.72 16.10 -25.29
CA VAL A 86 -8.61 16.34 -26.25
C VAL A 86 -7.41 15.47 -25.87
N CYS A 87 -7.08 15.38 -24.58
CA CYS A 87 -6.02 14.52 -24.06
C CYS A 87 -6.23 13.05 -24.45
N GLU A 88 -7.43 12.51 -24.24
CA GLU A 88 -7.79 11.13 -24.61
C GLU A 88 -7.66 10.87 -26.12
N ARG A 89 -8.10 11.82 -26.97
CA ARG A 89 -7.99 11.68 -28.43
C ARG A 89 -6.55 11.71 -28.94
N LEU A 90 -5.67 12.44 -28.26
CA LEU A 90 -4.26 12.59 -28.64
C LEU A 90 -3.33 11.62 -27.89
N GLN A 91 -3.89 10.83 -26.97
CA GLN A 91 -3.17 9.84 -26.21
C GLN A 91 -2.73 8.70 -27.13
N ASN A 92 -1.43 8.66 -27.39
CA ASN A 92 -0.79 7.54 -28.05
C ASN A 92 0.02 6.81 -26.99
N GLU A 93 -0.48 5.67 -26.51
CA GLU A 93 0.22 4.94 -25.46
C GLU A 93 1.43 4.20 -26.05
N PRO A 94 2.62 4.31 -25.44
CA PRO A 94 3.74 3.49 -25.82
C PRO A 94 3.42 2.00 -25.53
N PRO A 95 4.09 1.06 -26.21
CA PRO A 95 3.91 -0.35 -25.90
C PRO A 95 4.34 -0.62 -24.45
N LEU A 96 3.49 -1.37 -23.74
CA LEU A 96 3.74 -1.80 -22.38
C LEU A 96 5.00 -2.68 -22.28
N PRO A 97 5.70 -2.67 -21.14
CA PRO A 97 6.71 -3.67 -20.84
C PRO A 97 6.11 -5.08 -20.88
N GLN A 98 6.93 -6.07 -21.27
CA GLN A 98 6.54 -7.47 -21.19
C GLN A 98 6.57 -7.96 -19.74
N TRP A 99 5.88 -9.07 -19.46
CA TRP A 99 5.73 -9.63 -18.11
C TRP A 99 7.07 -9.90 -17.40
N ASP A 100 8.04 -10.45 -18.13
CA ASP A 100 9.35 -10.91 -17.67
C ASP A 100 10.42 -9.81 -17.66
N GLU A 101 10.03 -8.57 -17.97
CA GLU A 101 10.94 -7.43 -18.01
C GLU A 101 11.48 -7.05 -16.62
N THR A 102 12.55 -6.26 -16.64
CA THR A 102 13.22 -5.84 -15.41
C THR A 102 12.47 -4.71 -14.70
N PHE A 103 12.71 -4.58 -13.38
CA PHE A 103 12.30 -3.42 -12.57
C PHE A 103 12.57 -2.07 -13.28
N THR A 104 13.73 -1.94 -13.92
CA THR A 104 14.11 -0.71 -14.63
C THR A 104 13.22 -0.41 -15.83
N ALA A 105 12.76 -1.42 -16.55
CA ALA A 105 11.90 -1.25 -17.72
C ALA A 105 10.52 -0.70 -17.30
N PHE A 106 9.87 -1.33 -16.32
CA PHE A 106 8.60 -0.87 -15.75
C PHE A 106 8.71 0.55 -15.17
N ARG A 107 9.74 0.81 -14.35
CA ARG A 107 9.99 2.14 -13.78
C ARG A 107 10.16 3.20 -14.87
N LYS A 108 10.96 2.92 -15.89
CA LYS A 108 11.20 3.83 -17.01
C LYS A 108 9.93 4.08 -17.83
N TYR A 109 9.12 3.05 -18.03
CA TYR A 109 7.83 3.17 -18.71
C TYR A 109 6.88 4.10 -17.94
N THR A 110 6.67 3.85 -16.64
CA THR A 110 5.79 4.67 -15.79
C THR A 110 6.20 6.14 -15.79
N TYR A 111 7.49 6.45 -15.61
CA TYR A 111 7.95 7.85 -15.66
C TYR A 111 7.77 8.49 -17.03
N ARG A 112 8.02 7.75 -18.12
CA ARG A 112 7.79 8.28 -19.47
C ARG A 112 6.31 8.54 -19.73
N ALA A 113 5.43 7.65 -19.30
CA ALA A 113 3.98 7.83 -19.41
C ALA A 113 3.53 9.07 -18.62
N TYR A 114 4.01 9.22 -17.37
CA TYR A 114 3.74 10.38 -16.53
C TYR A 114 4.20 11.70 -17.15
N THR A 115 5.47 11.79 -17.54
CA THR A 115 6.01 12.99 -18.21
C THR A 115 5.25 13.30 -19.50
N ARG A 116 4.89 12.29 -20.27
CA ARG A 116 4.11 12.49 -21.50
C ARG A 116 2.72 13.05 -21.19
N ARG A 117 2.02 12.53 -20.18
CA ARG A 117 0.71 13.02 -19.76
C ARG A 117 0.79 14.46 -19.26
N GLN A 118 1.80 14.78 -18.47
CA GLN A 118 2.06 16.14 -17.99
C GLN A 118 2.35 17.12 -19.14
N ASN A 119 3.18 16.73 -20.10
CA ASN A 119 3.47 17.56 -21.28
C ASN A 119 2.21 17.75 -22.13
N LEU A 120 1.44 16.69 -22.35
CA LEU A 120 0.20 16.73 -23.11
C LEU A 120 -0.82 17.68 -22.46
N LEU A 121 -0.94 17.64 -21.13
CA LEU A 121 -1.75 18.59 -20.36
C LEU A 121 -1.27 20.03 -20.61
N SER A 122 0.03 20.29 -20.44
CA SER A 122 0.62 21.62 -20.66
C SER A 122 0.41 22.15 -22.09
N ASP A 123 0.51 21.28 -23.10
CA ASP A 123 0.37 21.65 -24.52
C ASP A 123 -1.09 21.91 -24.94
N ILE A 124 -2.05 21.19 -24.35
CA ILE A 124 -3.48 21.26 -24.72
C ILE A 124 -4.18 22.42 -24.03
N HIS A 125 -3.84 22.71 -22.77
CA HIS A 125 -4.51 23.76 -21.99
C HIS A 125 -4.60 25.11 -22.72
N PRO A 126 -3.51 25.65 -23.32
CA PRO A 126 -3.55 26.89 -24.08
C PRO A 126 -4.47 26.82 -25.32
N GLN A 127 -4.51 25.67 -25.99
CA GLN A 127 -5.33 25.47 -27.20
C GLN A 127 -6.83 25.47 -26.86
N VAL A 128 -7.22 24.77 -25.80
CA VAL A 128 -8.60 24.75 -25.32
C VAL A 128 -8.98 26.10 -24.71
N TYR A 129 -8.05 26.75 -24.01
CA TYR A 129 -8.33 28.07 -23.42
C TYR A 129 -8.64 29.11 -24.50
N ALA A 130 -7.93 29.06 -25.63
CA ALA A 130 -8.17 29.92 -26.78
C ALA A 130 -9.41 29.55 -27.63
N SER A 131 -10.09 28.43 -27.36
CA SER A 131 -11.24 28.00 -28.15
C SER A 131 -12.54 28.74 -27.84
N ARG A 132 -12.54 29.59 -26.80
CA ARG A 132 -13.67 30.41 -26.36
C ARG A 132 -13.20 31.84 -26.14
N ASP A 133 -14.04 32.81 -26.47
CA ASP A 133 -13.68 34.24 -26.40
C ASP A 133 -13.30 34.71 -24.98
N ALA A 134 -13.89 34.12 -23.94
CA ALA A 134 -13.53 34.41 -22.56
C ALA A 134 -13.90 33.27 -21.60
N TRP A 135 -12.96 32.93 -20.72
CA TRP A 135 -13.16 32.11 -19.52
C TRP A 135 -13.24 33.01 -18.28
N PRO A 136 -14.06 32.69 -17.27
CA PRO A 136 -14.21 33.51 -16.06
C PRO A 136 -13.08 33.29 -15.04
N PHE A 137 -11.94 32.74 -15.47
CA PHE A 137 -10.77 32.44 -14.65
C PHE A 137 -9.51 32.49 -15.50
N THR A 138 -8.34 32.72 -14.89
CA THR A 138 -7.04 32.44 -15.51
C THR A 138 -6.64 31.00 -15.25
N CYS A 139 -5.99 30.34 -16.22
CA CYS A 139 -5.57 28.95 -16.08
C CYS A 139 -4.05 28.81 -15.99
N HIS A 140 -3.57 28.01 -15.04
CA HIS A 140 -2.17 27.68 -14.83
C HIS A 140 -1.99 26.16 -14.73
N VAL A 141 -1.12 25.61 -15.57
CA VAL A 141 -0.70 24.20 -15.48
C VAL A 141 0.67 24.16 -14.82
N HIS A 142 0.76 23.44 -13.71
CA HIS A 142 2.00 23.25 -12.96
C HIS A 142 2.73 22.01 -13.44
N ALA A 143 4.06 22.01 -13.39
CA ALA A 143 4.86 20.92 -13.93
C ALA A 143 4.83 19.65 -13.07
N ASN A 144 4.48 19.78 -11.79
CA ASN A 144 4.45 18.70 -10.82
C ASN A 144 3.52 19.05 -9.65
N VAL A 145 3.23 18.06 -8.80
CA VAL A 145 2.35 18.23 -7.63
C VAL A 145 2.92 19.23 -6.62
N LYS A 146 4.24 19.26 -6.42
CA LYS A 146 4.87 20.17 -5.45
C LYS A 146 4.59 21.63 -5.82
N GLU A 147 4.84 22.02 -7.07
CA GLU A 147 4.52 23.37 -7.56
C GLU A 147 3.03 23.68 -7.47
N PHE A 148 2.17 22.70 -7.79
CA PHE A 148 0.72 22.85 -7.67
C PHE A 148 0.30 23.19 -6.23
N LEU A 149 0.81 22.46 -5.24
CA LEU A 149 0.54 22.70 -3.82
C LEU A 149 1.14 24.02 -3.33
N GLU A 150 2.38 24.34 -3.71
CA GLU A 150 3.05 25.61 -3.36
C GLU A 150 2.29 26.84 -3.88
N ASN A 151 1.55 26.69 -4.98
CA ASN A 151 0.71 27.75 -5.55
C ASN A 151 -0.73 27.74 -5.00
N GLY A 152 -1.01 26.99 -3.94
CA GLY A 152 -2.30 26.94 -3.27
C GLY A 152 -3.31 25.96 -3.90
N GLY A 153 -2.84 25.04 -4.73
CA GLY A 153 -3.61 23.87 -5.15
C GLY A 153 -3.92 22.96 -3.96
N GLN A 154 -5.01 22.21 -4.06
CA GLN A 154 -5.43 21.25 -3.04
C GLN A 154 -5.79 19.91 -3.69
N LEU A 155 -5.46 18.82 -3.02
CA LEU A 155 -5.82 17.45 -3.38
C LEU A 155 -6.82 16.95 -2.33
N PHE A 156 -8.00 16.51 -2.76
CA PHE A 156 -9.09 16.21 -1.83
C PHE A 156 -9.19 14.71 -1.60
N GLY A 157 -8.88 14.30 -0.37
CA GLY A 157 -9.02 12.92 0.05
C GLY A 157 -7.83 12.03 -0.33
N PRO A 158 -7.86 10.77 0.12
CA PRO A 158 -6.74 9.84 -0.01
C PRO A 158 -6.54 9.32 -1.44
N GLU A 159 -7.62 9.25 -2.24
CA GLU A 159 -7.54 8.78 -3.62
C GLU A 159 -6.87 9.79 -4.58
N ASP A 160 -6.89 11.07 -4.22
CA ASP A 160 -6.28 12.15 -4.98
C ASP A 160 -4.79 12.34 -4.64
N GLN A 161 -4.24 11.56 -3.71
CA GLN A 161 -2.84 11.67 -3.33
C GLN A 161 -1.93 11.04 -4.40
N PRO A 162 -0.86 11.74 -4.82
CA PRO A 162 0.10 11.15 -5.73
C PRO A 162 0.80 9.96 -5.06
N MET A 163 1.03 8.91 -5.82
CA MET A 163 1.83 7.80 -5.38
C MET A 163 3.25 8.26 -5.04
N GLU A 164 3.68 8.05 -3.80
CA GLU A 164 5.05 8.31 -3.38
C GLU A 164 6.04 7.46 -4.19
N GLN A 165 7.19 8.06 -4.55
CA GLN A 165 8.19 7.39 -5.37
C GLN A 165 8.77 6.14 -4.68
N SER A 166 9.00 6.21 -3.36
CA SER A 166 9.44 5.08 -2.54
C SER A 166 8.41 3.96 -2.57
N HIS A 167 7.15 4.29 -2.28
CA HIS A 167 6.04 3.34 -2.30
C HIS A 167 5.88 2.66 -3.67
N TYR A 168 6.02 3.41 -4.76
CA TYR A 168 6.04 2.83 -6.11
C TYR A 168 7.19 1.85 -6.32
N ALA A 169 8.40 2.23 -5.90
CA ALA A 169 9.57 1.36 -6.04
C ALA A 169 9.41 0.06 -5.23
N GLU A 170 8.84 0.12 -4.03
CA GLU A 170 8.59 -1.06 -3.20
C GLU A 170 7.55 -1.98 -3.82
N ARG A 171 6.38 -1.45 -4.22
CA ARG A 171 5.33 -2.23 -4.90
C ARG A 171 5.83 -2.85 -6.20
N LEU A 172 6.57 -2.09 -7.01
CA LEU A 172 7.15 -2.62 -8.24
C LEU A 172 8.17 -3.74 -7.97
N THR A 173 8.97 -3.62 -6.90
CA THR A 173 9.92 -4.67 -6.51
C THR A 173 9.20 -5.96 -6.13
N ARG A 174 8.14 -5.86 -5.32
CA ARG A 174 7.28 -6.99 -4.93
C ARG A 174 6.65 -7.65 -6.16
N ALA A 175 6.01 -6.87 -7.03
CA ALA A 175 5.34 -7.36 -8.22
C ALA A 175 6.30 -8.07 -9.20
N VAL A 176 7.47 -7.48 -9.49
CA VAL A 176 8.47 -8.11 -10.37
C VAL A 176 9.05 -9.39 -9.77
N LYS A 177 9.27 -9.42 -8.45
CA LYS A 177 9.72 -10.63 -7.76
C LYS A 177 8.64 -11.72 -7.80
N SER A 178 7.38 -11.36 -7.56
CA SER A 178 6.23 -12.25 -7.65
C SER A 178 6.07 -12.84 -9.06
N ALA A 179 6.19 -12.01 -10.10
CA ALA A 179 6.13 -12.46 -11.50
C ALA A 179 7.18 -13.52 -11.83
N LYS A 180 8.44 -13.27 -11.42
CA LYS A 180 9.54 -14.23 -11.58
C LYS A 180 9.33 -15.51 -10.80
N ASN A 181 8.80 -15.40 -9.59
CA ASN A 181 8.50 -16.53 -8.72
C ASN A 181 7.41 -17.42 -9.32
N LEU A 182 6.37 -16.83 -9.91
CA LEU A 182 5.33 -17.58 -10.63
C LEU A 182 5.90 -18.30 -11.86
N ASP A 183 6.75 -17.62 -12.64
CA ASP A 183 7.44 -18.23 -13.77
C ASP A 183 8.33 -19.40 -13.32
N LEU A 184 9.03 -19.27 -12.20
CA LEU A 184 9.85 -20.34 -11.64
C LEU A 184 9.03 -21.62 -11.42
N LEU A 185 7.85 -21.51 -10.80
CA LEU A 185 6.98 -22.66 -10.51
C LEU A 185 6.53 -23.42 -11.78
N SER A 186 6.28 -22.71 -12.87
CA SER A 186 5.89 -23.33 -14.15
C SER A 186 6.97 -24.25 -14.75
N HIS A 187 8.24 -24.08 -14.35
CA HIS A 187 9.37 -24.88 -14.85
C HIS A 187 9.77 -26.03 -13.91
N VAL A 188 9.11 -26.14 -12.75
CA VAL A 188 9.40 -27.15 -11.73
C VAL A 188 8.79 -28.50 -12.14
N SER A 189 9.51 -29.59 -11.84
CA SER A 189 9.11 -30.95 -12.19
C SER A 189 7.78 -31.37 -11.54
N PRO A 190 6.93 -32.18 -12.22
CA PRO A 190 5.62 -32.60 -11.68
C PRO A 190 5.67 -33.43 -10.39
N GLY A 191 6.84 -33.98 -10.02
CA GLY A 191 7.04 -34.72 -8.78
C GLY A 191 7.34 -33.85 -7.56
N THR A 192 7.52 -32.54 -7.77
CA THR A 192 7.87 -31.58 -6.71
C THR A 192 6.60 -31.00 -6.10
N ILE A 193 6.57 -30.86 -4.78
CA ILE A 193 5.52 -30.12 -4.07
C ILE A 193 5.75 -28.63 -4.34
N LYS A 194 4.79 -27.98 -4.98
CA LYS A 194 4.85 -26.56 -5.31
C LYS A 194 3.98 -25.79 -4.34
N ILE A 195 4.61 -24.88 -3.62
CA ILE A 195 3.99 -24.07 -2.58
C ILE A 195 4.02 -22.61 -3.04
N VAL A 196 2.87 -21.97 -2.97
CA VAL A 196 2.74 -20.52 -3.05
C VAL A 196 2.32 -19.99 -1.70
N PHE A 197 2.92 -18.89 -1.28
CA PHE A 197 2.52 -18.23 -0.05
C PHE A 197 2.61 -16.71 -0.19
N SER A 198 1.88 -16.02 0.68
CA SER A 198 1.89 -14.56 0.79
C SER A 198 1.97 -14.20 2.26
N THR A 199 2.46 -12.99 2.53
CA THR A 199 2.58 -12.42 3.87
C THR A 199 1.70 -11.18 3.97
N HIS A 200 0.96 -11.06 5.06
CA HIS A 200 0.09 -9.91 5.31
C HIS A 200 0.32 -9.35 6.70
N LEU A 201 0.24 -8.03 6.83
CA LEU A 201 0.23 -7.40 8.14
C LEU A 201 -1.19 -7.44 8.72
N THR A 202 -1.37 -8.26 9.76
CA THR A 202 -2.64 -8.41 10.47
C THR A 202 -2.89 -7.22 11.37
N GLU A 203 -1.88 -6.84 12.15
CA GLU A 203 -1.93 -5.72 13.09
C GLU A 203 -0.72 -4.80 12.85
N PRO A 204 -0.91 -3.48 12.70
CA PRO A 204 0.21 -2.55 12.55
C PRO A 204 0.86 -2.21 13.90
N LEU A 205 1.82 -1.29 13.88
CA LEU A 205 2.36 -0.71 15.10
C LEU A 205 1.25 0.07 15.81
N ARG A 206 0.96 -0.27 17.07
CA ARG A 206 -0.13 0.32 17.84
C ARG A 206 0.39 1.12 19.02
N LEU A 207 -0.35 2.16 19.38
CA LEU A 207 -0.15 2.94 20.60
C LEU A 207 -1.15 2.47 21.65
N VAL A 208 -0.67 2.14 22.85
CA VAL A 208 -1.51 1.61 23.94
C VAL A 208 -1.22 2.36 25.24
N LYS A 209 -2.28 2.50 26.06
CA LYS A 209 -2.25 3.06 27.41
C LYS A 209 -2.56 2.01 28.47
N ASP A 210 -1.83 2.06 29.59
CA ASP A 210 -1.89 1.09 30.69
C ASP A 210 -3.12 1.29 31.53
N ASP A 211 -3.55 0.17 32.13
CA ASP A 211 -4.64 0.23 33.10
C ASP A 211 -4.13 0.91 34.38
N PRO A 212 -4.77 2.00 34.84
CA PRO A 212 -4.44 2.62 36.12
C PRO A 212 -4.45 1.65 37.30
N ASP A 213 -5.20 0.54 37.22
CA ASP A 213 -5.30 -0.48 38.29
C ASP A 213 -4.15 -1.51 38.28
N SER A 214 -3.25 -1.48 37.29
CA SER A 214 -2.14 -2.45 37.19
C SER A 214 -0.90 -2.06 38.00
N SER A 215 -0.72 -0.76 38.30
CA SER A 215 0.41 -0.25 39.07
C SER A 215 0.05 -0.13 40.55
N ASN A 216 0.34 -1.17 41.33
CA ASN A 216 0.32 -1.14 42.81
C ASN A 216 1.42 -0.23 43.42
N ASN A 217 1.96 0.72 42.66
CA ASN A 217 3.04 1.60 43.10
C ASN A 217 2.44 2.90 43.65
N GLU A 218 1.85 2.78 44.84
CA GLU A 218 1.61 3.93 45.70
C GLU A 218 2.95 4.58 46.08
N GLY A 219 3.37 5.60 45.33
CA GLY A 219 4.40 6.55 45.79
C GLY A 219 5.67 6.69 44.96
N GLU A 220 5.76 6.13 43.74
CA GLU A 220 6.83 6.51 42.81
C GLU A 220 6.40 7.68 41.92
N ASP A 221 7.36 8.57 41.62
CA ASP A 221 7.21 9.70 40.72
C ASP A 221 7.16 9.15 39.27
N ILE A 222 5.99 8.63 38.88
CA ILE A 222 5.74 8.01 37.58
C ILE A 222 5.94 9.08 36.50
N ARG A 223 6.82 8.82 35.53
CA ARG A 223 7.03 9.75 34.43
C ARG A 223 5.79 9.75 33.53
N PRO A 224 5.46 10.87 32.87
CA PRO A 224 4.22 11.00 32.11
C PRO A 224 4.02 10.02 30.94
N LEU A 225 5.09 9.32 30.52
CA LEU A 225 5.10 8.33 29.43
C LEU A 225 5.08 6.89 29.94
N ASP A 226 5.24 6.64 31.23
CA ASP A 226 5.39 5.27 31.77
C ASP A 226 4.10 4.45 31.61
N ASP A 227 2.93 5.11 31.49
CA ASP A 227 1.63 4.49 31.24
C ASP A 227 1.37 4.27 29.73
N TRP A 228 2.34 4.52 28.84
CA TRP A 228 2.18 4.45 27.38
C TRP A 228 3.28 3.59 26.73
N TRP A 229 2.90 2.68 25.82
CA TRP A 229 3.87 1.88 25.07
C TRP A 229 3.34 1.51 23.68
N LEU A 230 4.21 0.81 22.94
CA LEU A 230 3.95 0.35 21.60
C LEU A 230 3.73 -1.15 21.59
N ILE A 231 2.68 -1.62 20.91
CA ILE A 231 2.58 -3.01 20.50
C ILE A 231 3.10 -3.12 19.07
N TYR A 232 4.11 -3.98 18.90
CA TYR A 232 4.74 -4.19 17.61
C TYR A 232 3.78 -4.85 16.59
N PRO A 233 3.98 -4.60 15.29
CA PRO A 233 3.17 -5.18 14.23
C PRO A 233 3.20 -6.71 14.23
N GLU A 234 2.07 -7.30 13.89
CA GLU A 234 1.91 -8.74 13.71
C GLU A 234 1.66 -9.08 12.24
N ALA A 235 2.27 -10.19 11.80
CA ALA A 235 2.15 -10.69 10.45
C ALA A 235 1.52 -12.08 10.41
N SER A 236 0.81 -12.38 9.33
CA SER A 236 0.30 -13.71 9.03
C SER A 236 0.81 -14.21 7.68
N VAL A 237 0.78 -15.54 7.55
CA VAL A 237 1.11 -16.25 6.30
C VAL A 237 -0.14 -16.91 5.76
N GLU A 238 -0.43 -16.60 4.50
CA GLU A 238 -1.37 -17.34 3.66
C GLU A 238 -0.59 -18.31 2.79
N PHE A 239 -1.14 -19.51 2.58
CA PHE A 239 -0.42 -20.63 2.00
C PHE A 239 -1.35 -21.47 1.13
N GLN A 240 -0.84 -21.94 -0.01
CA GLN A 240 -1.53 -22.92 -0.84
C GLN A 240 -0.53 -23.85 -1.54
N VAL A 241 -0.86 -25.14 -1.60
CA VAL A 241 -0.22 -26.11 -2.49
C VAL A 241 -0.90 -26.03 -3.86
N THR A 242 -0.13 -25.87 -4.93
CA THR A 242 -0.69 -25.71 -6.28
C THR A 242 -1.30 -27.01 -6.82
N ASP A 243 -2.25 -26.89 -7.75
CA ASP A 243 -3.01 -28.03 -8.27
C ASP A 243 -2.16 -29.05 -9.04
N ASP A 244 -1.05 -28.61 -9.62
CA ASP A 244 -0.09 -29.45 -10.35
C ASP A 244 0.90 -30.19 -9.42
N SER A 245 0.79 -30.02 -8.10
CA SER A 245 1.54 -30.79 -7.10
C SER A 245 1.07 -32.25 -6.99
N PRO A 246 1.90 -33.17 -6.43
CA PRO A 246 1.52 -34.56 -6.20
C PRO A 246 0.17 -34.73 -5.49
N HIS A 247 -0.61 -35.74 -5.89
CA HIS A 247 -1.97 -35.94 -5.36
C HIS A 247 -2.04 -36.20 -3.85
N TRP A 248 -0.99 -36.79 -3.27
CA TRP A 248 -0.98 -37.13 -1.84
C TRP A 248 -0.95 -35.86 -0.97
N ILE A 249 -0.13 -34.85 -1.32
CA ILE A 249 0.01 -33.63 -0.51
C ILE A 249 -1.26 -32.79 -0.56
N LYS A 250 -1.97 -32.78 -1.70
CA LYS A 250 -3.24 -32.04 -1.87
C LYS A 250 -4.35 -32.50 -0.91
N ARG A 251 -4.31 -33.75 -0.43
CA ARG A 251 -5.31 -34.31 0.50
C ARG A 251 -4.79 -34.41 1.94
N ASN A 252 -3.49 -34.28 2.14
CA ASN A 252 -2.87 -34.40 3.46
C ASN A 252 -2.84 -33.04 4.17
N ARG A 253 -3.87 -32.78 4.98
CA ARG A 253 -3.98 -31.52 5.75
C ARG A 253 -2.87 -31.35 6.79
N ALA A 254 -2.44 -32.44 7.43
CA ALA A 254 -1.37 -32.38 8.43
C ALA A 254 -0.05 -31.95 7.79
N ALA A 255 0.30 -32.52 6.64
CA ALA A 255 1.50 -32.12 5.91
C ALA A 255 1.42 -30.68 5.38
N GLN A 256 0.26 -30.24 4.89
CA GLN A 256 0.06 -28.83 4.50
C GLN A 256 0.26 -27.87 5.68
N GLU A 257 -0.29 -28.20 6.86
CA GLU A 257 -0.09 -27.37 8.05
C GLU A 257 1.36 -27.38 8.52
N ALA A 258 2.06 -28.52 8.45
CA ALA A 258 3.48 -28.60 8.78
C ALA A 258 4.33 -27.69 7.86
N TYR A 259 4.06 -27.67 6.55
CA TYR A 259 4.72 -26.73 5.63
C TYR A 259 4.37 -25.28 5.94
N ARG A 260 3.11 -24.97 6.24
CA ARG A 260 2.67 -23.63 6.63
C ARG A 260 3.40 -23.16 7.89
N GLN A 261 3.48 -24.02 8.91
CA GLN A 261 4.15 -23.74 10.17
C GLN A 261 5.66 -23.56 9.97
N SER A 262 6.29 -24.39 9.13
CA SER A 262 7.70 -24.22 8.76
C SER A 262 7.98 -22.86 8.09
N ILE A 263 7.07 -22.37 7.24
CA ILE A 263 7.19 -21.02 6.65
C ILE A 263 7.06 -19.95 7.72
N ILE A 264 6.10 -20.08 8.64
CA ILE A 264 5.91 -19.12 9.75
C ILE A 264 7.16 -19.08 10.64
N GLU A 265 7.72 -20.23 10.99
CA GLU A 265 8.93 -20.34 11.82
C GLU A 265 10.19 -19.83 11.13
N ALA A 266 10.28 -19.99 9.82
CA ALA A 266 11.40 -19.52 9.02
C ALA A 266 11.32 -18.03 8.65
N ILE A 267 10.18 -17.36 8.90
CA ILE A 267 10.13 -15.90 8.85
C ILE A 267 10.68 -15.38 10.17
N ASP A 268 11.97 -15.02 10.16
CA ASP A 268 12.57 -14.31 11.29
C ASP A 268 12.08 -12.85 11.29
N ASN A 269 11.15 -12.54 12.20
CA ASN A 269 10.62 -11.20 12.38
C ASN A 269 11.53 -10.30 13.23
N SER A 270 12.82 -10.62 13.40
CA SER A 270 13.80 -9.82 14.17
C SER A 270 14.11 -8.43 13.60
N ALA A 271 13.26 -7.89 12.71
CA ALA A 271 13.34 -6.52 12.24
C ALA A 271 13.21 -5.56 13.42
N ASP A 272 14.34 -4.94 13.79
CA ASP A 272 14.42 -3.87 14.78
C ASP A 272 13.54 -2.70 14.30
N LEU A 273 12.39 -2.54 14.96
CA LEU A 273 11.40 -1.51 14.68
C LEU A 273 11.82 -0.22 15.39
N GLY A 274 11.91 0.87 14.65
CA GLY A 274 12.71 2.03 14.99
C GLY A 274 11.98 3.16 15.73
N VAL A 275 10.66 3.05 15.94
CA VAL A 275 9.93 4.08 16.69
C VAL A 275 10.23 3.95 18.18
N GLU A 276 11.04 4.88 18.68
CA GLU A 276 11.05 5.21 20.10
C GLU A 276 9.87 6.14 20.39
N LEU A 277 8.98 5.74 21.31
CA LEU A 277 7.84 6.57 21.68
C LEU A 277 8.33 7.78 22.47
N THR A 278 8.13 8.97 21.91
CA THR A 278 8.45 10.25 22.53
C THR A 278 7.31 11.24 22.30
N VAL A 279 7.34 12.37 23.00
CA VAL A 279 6.35 13.45 22.82
C VAL A 279 6.40 14.02 21.38
N GLU A 280 7.56 13.94 20.73
CA GLU A 280 7.79 14.44 19.37
C GLU A 280 7.33 13.45 18.29
N THR A 281 7.13 12.16 18.64
CA THR A 281 6.71 11.12 17.69
C THR A 281 5.40 11.52 17.02
N THR A 282 5.35 11.41 15.70
CA THR A 282 4.21 11.80 14.86
C THR A 282 3.48 10.59 14.30
N ALA A 283 2.24 10.75 13.85
CA ALA A 283 1.51 9.67 13.19
C ALA A 283 2.15 9.26 11.85
N ASP A 284 2.89 10.17 11.20
CA ASP A 284 3.66 9.83 10.02
C ASP A 284 4.80 8.86 10.33
N ASP A 285 5.43 8.97 11.51
CA ASP A 285 6.48 8.03 11.93
C ASP A 285 5.93 6.60 12.05
N PHE A 286 4.74 6.44 12.65
CA PHE A 286 4.02 5.17 12.74
C PHE A 286 3.67 4.60 11.36
N VAL A 287 3.19 5.43 10.43
CA VAL A 287 2.87 5.02 9.05
C VAL A 287 4.12 4.56 8.31
N GLN A 288 5.23 5.31 8.42
CA GLN A 288 6.48 4.97 7.75
C GLN A 288 7.09 3.68 8.31
N ASP A 289 7.07 3.48 9.62
CA ASP A 289 7.58 2.24 10.23
C ASP A 289 6.72 1.03 9.90
N THR A 290 5.39 1.20 9.86
CA THR A 290 4.48 0.13 9.41
C THR A 290 4.75 -0.25 7.94
N LYS A 291 4.95 0.72 7.04
CA LYS A 291 5.33 0.47 5.64
C LYS A 291 6.69 -0.23 5.55
N ARG A 292 7.67 0.22 6.34
CA ARG A 292 9.02 -0.36 6.41
C ARG A 292 8.97 -1.81 6.87
N PHE A 293 8.20 -2.12 7.91
CA PHE A 293 8.02 -3.48 8.39
C PHE A 293 7.43 -4.38 7.32
N GLU A 294 6.35 -3.95 6.66
CA GLU A 294 5.74 -4.72 5.56
C GLU A 294 6.75 -4.97 4.42
N HIS A 295 7.63 -4.00 4.14
CA HIS A 295 8.70 -4.18 3.16
C HIS A 295 9.78 -5.17 3.61
N LEU A 296 10.17 -5.15 4.88
CA LEU A 296 11.14 -6.10 5.45
C LEU A 296 10.58 -7.52 5.48
N LEU A 297 9.32 -7.69 5.88
CA LEU A 297 8.60 -8.96 5.87
C LEU A 297 8.58 -9.56 4.45
N PHE A 298 8.25 -8.75 3.44
CA PHE A 298 8.35 -9.17 2.04
C PHE A 298 9.77 -9.64 1.70
N ARG A 299 10.80 -8.86 2.07
CA ARG A 299 12.19 -9.20 1.70
C ARG A 299 12.61 -10.53 2.32
N GLU A 300 12.28 -10.74 3.58
CA GLU A 300 12.59 -11.99 4.28
C GLU A 300 11.85 -13.16 3.64
N ALA A 301 10.53 -13.02 3.48
CA ALA A 301 9.70 -14.06 2.89
C ALA A 301 10.13 -14.44 1.45
N ALA A 302 10.36 -13.46 0.59
CA ALA A 302 10.57 -13.69 -0.84
C ALA A 302 11.99 -14.07 -1.24
N TYR A 303 13.00 -13.74 -0.41
CA TYR A 303 14.41 -13.97 -0.73
C TYR A 303 15.10 -14.95 0.23
N THR A 304 14.65 -15.03 1.49
CA THR A 304 15.26 -15.89 2.51
C THR A 304 14.38 -17.11 2.77
N THR A 305 13.18 -16.91 3.33
CA THR A 305 12.27 -17.99 3.75
C THR A 305 11.91 -18.92 2.58
N ALA A 306 11.56 -18.37 1.41
CA ALA A 306 11.20 -19.18 0.25
C ALA A 306 12.32 -20.14 -0.20
N ASP A 307 13.58 -19.74 -0.07
CA ASP A 307 14.72 -20.62 -0.40
C ASP A 307 14.99 -21.63 0.73
N GLN A 308 14.91 -21.20 2.00
CA GLN A 308 15.10 -22.06 3.17
C GLN A 308 14.11 -23.22 3.25
N VAL A 309 12.85 -22.98 2.88
CA VAL A 309 11.78 -23.99 2.91
C VAL A 309 11.62 -24.76 1.60
N SER A 310 12.49 -24.49 0.61
CA SER A 310 12.56 -25.25 -0.64
C SER A 310 13.62 -26.36 -0.52
N PHE A 311 13.33 -27.53 -1.08
CA PHE A 311 14.24 -28.68 -1.13
C PHE A 311 14.53 -29.07 -2.58
N LYS A 312 15.79 -28.96 -3.01
CA LYS A 312 16.23 -29.25 -4.38
C LYS A 312 16.94 -30.60 -4.47
N GLU A 313 16.91 -31.18 -5.68
CA GLU A 313 17.54 -32.48 -5.96
C GLU A 313 19.06 -32.40 -5.73
N GLY A 314 19.58 -33.28 -4.86
CA GLY A 314 21.01 -33.36 -4.53
C GLY A 314 21.45 -32.55 -3.31
N GLU A 315 20.54 -31.83 -2.65
CA GLU A 315 20.82 -31.12 -1.40
C GLU A 315 20.39 -31.95 -0.18
N THR A 316 21.34 -32.54 0.54
CA THR A 316 21.09 -33.16 1.86
C THR A 316 20.93 -32.07 2.91
N HIS A 317 19.71 -31.56 3.08
CA HIS A 317 19.41 -30.61 4.15
C HIS A 317 19.17 -31.37 5.46
N ARG A 318 20.18 -31.35 6.34
CA ARG A 318 20.01 -31.67 7.76
C ARG A 318 19.41 -30.45 8.46
N VAL A 319 18.09 -30.34 8.49
CA VAL A 319 17.43 -29.61 9.58
C VAL A 319 17.28 -30.62 10.72
N GLY A 320 17.82 -30.28 11.89
CA GLY A 320 18.23 -31.25 12.90
C GLY A 320 17.12 -32.13 13.48
N ALA A 321 17.28 -33.44 13.34
CA ALA A 321 16.87 -34.47 14.29
C ALA A 321 17.75 -35.73 14.08
N PRO A 322 17.93 -36.60 15.10
CA PRO A 322 19.05 -37.53 15.18
C PRO A 322 18.95 -38.69 14.20
N SER A 323 20.11 -39.09 13.68
CA SER A 323 20.34 -40.31 12.89
C SER A 323 19.52 -41.50 13.38
N ILE A 324 18.62 -42.02 12.54
CA ILE A 324 18.15 -43.40 12.67
C ILE A 324 18.32 -44.07 11.31
N ASP A 325 19.21 -45.07 11.31
CA ASP A 325 19.43 -46.02 10.24
C ASP A 325 18.10 -46.67 9.84
N THR A 326 17.80 -46.66 8.55
CA THR A 326 16.67 -47.39 7.98
C THR A 326 17.04 -48.87 7.91
N ASP A 327 16.37 -49.68 8.73
CA ASP A 327 16.06 -51.06 8.38
C ASP A 327 14.54 -51.22 8.47
N ASP A 328 13.97 -51.85 7.44
CA ASP A 328 12.54 -52.09 7.22
C ASP A 328 11.79 -52.45 8.51
N SER A 329 10.64 -51.82 8.78
CA SER A 329 9.40 -52.47 9.24
C SER A 329 8.28 -51.46 9.51
N GLU A 330 7.16 -51.69 8.81
CA GLU A 330 5.77 -51.57 9.28
C GLU A 330 5.24 -50.21 9.77
N MET A 331 4.13 -49.81 9.12
CA MET A 331 3.31 -48.65 9.43
C MET A 331 2.95 -48.58 10.92
N ASP A 332 3.21 -47.41 11.53
CA ASP A 332 2.50 -46.94 12.72
C ASP A 332 1.91 -45.56 12.43
N ASP A 333 0.65 -45.42 12.80
CA ASP A 333 -0.24 -44.31 12.59
C ASP A 333 -0.08 -43.29 13.70
N GLY A 334 0.72 -42.26 13.46
CA GLY A 334 0.68 -41.03 14.26
C GLY A 334 2.03 -40.43 14.61
N GLU A 335 2.83 -40.04 13.62
CA GLU A 335 3.94 -39.10 13.86
C GLU A 335 3.94 -37.95 12.85
N GLU A 336 4.01 -36.76 13.44
CA GLU A 336 4.06 -35.42 12.87
C GLU A 336 5.47 -35.16 12.33
N GLU A 337 5.73 -35.45 11.06
CA GLU A 337 7.01 -35.05 10.46
C GLU A 337 6.80 -34.55 9.02
N LEU A 338 7.51 -33.47 8.68
CA LEU A 338 7.75 -33.11 7.28
C LEU A 338 8.34 -34.36 6.61
N VAL A 339 7.68 -34.87 5.57
CA VAL A 339 8.12 -36.13 4.95
C VAL A 339 9.45 -35.90 4.25
N ASP A 340 10.53 -36.25 4.95
CA ASP A 340 11.90 -36.14 4.47
C ASP A 340 12.06 -36.82 3.09
N GLY A 341 12.84 -36.21 2.21
CA GLY A 341 13.13 -36.73 0.86
C GLY A 341 12.19 -36.29 -0.28
N HIS A 342 11.20 -35.42 -0.05
CA HIS A 342 10.38 -34.86 -1.13
C HIS A 342 10.95 -33.54 -1.65
N LEU A 343 10.99 -33.39 -2.97
CA LEU A 343 11.34 -32.11 -3.58
C LEU A 343 10.23 -31.09 -3.28
N VAL A 344 10.63 -29.90 -2.81
CA VAL A 344 9.72 -28.80 -2.51
C VAL A 344 10.22 -27.54 -3.17
N GLN A 345 9.35 -26.82 -3.86
CA GLN A 345 9.62 -25.46 -4.31
C GLN A 345 8.55 -24.54 -3.72
N ALA A 346 8.97 -23.71 -2.77
CA ALA A 346 8.15 -22.64 -2.24
C ALA A 346 8.49 -21.32 -2.93
N VAL A 347 7.47 -20.49 -3.17
CA VAL A 347 7.65 -19.13 -3.65
C VAL A 347 6.69 -18.17 -2.97
N TRP A 348 7.19 -16.96 -2.70
CA TRP A 348 6.35 -15.85 -2.26
C TRP A 348 5.68 -15.17 -3.45
N LEU A 349 4.42 -14.81 -3.31
CA LEU A 349 3.69 -13.98 -4.27
C LEU A 349 3.21 -12.70 -3.60
N ASP A 350 3.13 -11.64 -4.39
CA ASP A 350 2.50 -10.39 -3.94
C ASP A 350 1.03 -10.67 -3.56
N PRO A 351 0.52 -10.09 -2.46
CA PRO A 351 -0.87 -10.28 -2.01
C PRO A 351 -1.92 -10.22 -3.11
N SER A 352 -1.76 -9.30 -4.07
CA SER A 352 -2.70 -9.15 -5.19
C SER A 352 -2.64 -10.32 -6.17
N MET A 353 -1.45 -10.82 -6.47
CA MET A 353 -1.27 -11.99 -7.33
C MET A 353 -1.69 -13.28 -6.62
N PHE A 354 -1.36 -13.41 -5.34
CA PHE A 354 -1.76 -14.56 -4.52
C PHE A 354 -3.28 -14.68 -4.50
N ALA A 355 -4.00 -13.60 -4.18
CA ALA A 355 -5.46 -13.59 -4.18
C ALA A 355 -6.05 -14.08 -5.52
N VAL A 356 -5.57 -13.57 -6.66
CA VAL A 356 -6.05 -14.02 -7.97
C VAL A 356 -5.74 -15.49 -8.23
N LEU A 357 -4.54 -15.94 -7.85
CA LEU A 357 -4.12 -17.33 -8.02
C LEU A 357 -4.97 -18.30 -7.17
N THR A 358 -5.36 -17.88 -5.96
CA THR A 358 -6.17 -18.68 -5.03
C THR A 358 -7.68 -18.55 -5.27
N GLY A 359 -8.09 -17.80 -6.31
CA GLY A 359 -9.49 -17.59 -6.68
C GLY A 359 -10.21 -16.51 -5.85
N GLN A 360 -9.49 -15.73 -5.07
CA GLN A 360 -9.99 -14.57 -4.33
C GLN A 360 -9.93 -13.29 -5.17
N GLN A 361 -10.71 -12.28 -4.76
CA GLN A 361 -10.66 -10.97 -5.40
C GLN A 361 -9.47 -10.17 -4.84
N PRO A 362 -8.55 -9.64 -5.68
CA PRO A 362 -7.46 -8.80 -5.19
C PRO A 362 -8.01 -7.49 -4.63
N LYS A 363 -7.44 -7.04 -3.51
CA LYS A 363 -7.79 -5.76 -2.89
C LYS A 363 -7.30 -4.62 -3.79
N GLY A 364 -8.21 -3.69 -4.11
CA GLY A 364 -7.91 -2.53 -4.94
C GLY A 364 -7.14 -1.44 -4.20
N ARG A 365 -6.65 -0.45 -4.94
CA ARG A 365 -5.95 0.74 -4.39
C ARG A 365 -6.75 1.41 -3.27
N GLU A 366 -8.04 1.63 -3.48
CA GLU A 366 -8.94 2.32 -2.55
C GLU A 366 -8.94 1.67 -1.15
N PHE A 367 -8.83 0.34 -1.11
CA PHE A 367 -8.71 -0.40 0.15
C PHE A 367 -7.46 0.01 0.93
N TYR A 368 -6.30 0.04 0.27
CA TYR A 368 -5.03 0.37 0.92
C TYR A 368 -4.95 1.86 1.29
N SER A 369 -5.42 2.75 0.40
CA SER A 369 -5.54 4.19 0.65
C SER A 369 -6.36 4.47 1.90
N LYS A 370 -7.55 3.87 2.00
CA LYS A 370 -8.43 4.00 3.16
C LYS A 370 -7.81 3.41 4.42
N LYS A 371 -7.25 2.20 4.34
CA LYS A 371 -6.58 1.50 5.45
C LYS A 371 -5.51 2.36 6.12
N PHE A 372 -4.60 2.96 5.34
CA PHE A 372 -3.54 3.82 5.89
C PHE A 372 -4.07 5.16 6.38
N SER A 373 -5.09 5.73 5.74
CA SER A 373 -5.72 6.97 6.21
C SER A 373 -6.40 6.79 7.56
N GLU A 374 -7.20 5.73 7.73
CA GLU A 374 -7.88 5.41 9.00
C GLU A 374 -6.88 5.13 10.11
N TYR A 375 -5.84 4.35 9.80
CA TYR A 375 -4.73 4.07 10.72
C TYR A 375 -4.04 5.36 11.19
N LYS A 376 -3.66 6.24 10.24
CA LYS A 376 -3.01 7.52 10.56
C LYS A 376 -3.89 8.37 11.48
N THR A 377 -5.16 8.53 11.16
CA THR A 377 -6.11 9.31 11.98
C THR A 377 -6.26 8.73 13.39
N SER A 378 -6.33 7.40 13.51
CA SER A 378 -6.38 6.75 14.82
C SER A 378 -5.13 7.03 15.67
N ILE A 379 -3.94 6.94 15.07
CA ILE A 379 -2.68 7.27 15.77
C ILE A 379 -2.60 8.76 16.11
N GLU A 380 -3.06 9.68 15.24
CA GLU A 380 -3.10 11.12 15.53
C GLU A 380 -3.94 11.42 16.79
N GLU A 381 -5.10 10.74 16.92
CA GLU A 381 -5.95 10.85 18.10
C GLU A 381 -5.26 10.33 19.37
N GLY A 382 -4.62 9.17 19.29
CA GLY A 382 -3.88 8.56 20.41
C GLY A 382 -2.72 9.43 20.87
N LEU A 383 -1.91 9.93 19.94
CA LEU A 383 -0.80 10.84 20.25
C LEU A 383 -1.28 12.18 20.82
N ALA A 384 -2.40 12.72 20.31
CA ALA A 384 -2.99 13.94 20.89
C ALA A 384 -3.47 13.71 22.33
N THR A 385 -4.04 12.54 22.61
CA THR A 385 -4.47 12.13 23.95
C THR A 385 -3.26 11.99 24.88
N MET A 386 -2.23 11.26 24.46
CA MET A 386 -0.98 11.10 25.18
C MET A 386 -0.34 12.46 25.53
N ARG A 387 -0.20 13.36 24.56
CA ARG A 387 0.41 14.69 24.79
C ARG A 387 -0.40 15.52 25.77
N ARG A 388 -1.74 15.49 25.67
CA ARG A 388 -2.61 16.22 26.61
C ARG A 388 -2.42 15.75 28.04
N GLU A 389 -2.35 14.44 28.27
CA GLU A 389 -2.13 13.86 29.60
C GLU A 389 -0.72 14.19 30.15
N VAL A 390 0.28 14.19 29.27
CA VAL A 390 1.66 14.58 29.61
C VAL A 390 1.73 16.06 30.02
N GLU A 391 1.04 16.93 29.29
CA GLU A 391 1.01 18.38 29.56
C GLU A 391 0.21 18.75 30.81
N GLN A 392 -0.91 18.07 31.06
CA GLN A 392 -1.79 18.37 32.20
C GLN A 392 -1.19 17.90 33.54
N GLY A 393 -0.39 16.83 33.54
CA GLY A 393 0.05 16.18 34.78
C GLY A 393 -1.14 15.68 35.62
N ARG A 394 -0.93 14.75 36.55
CA ARG A 394 -2.04 14.21 37.40
C ARG A 394 -2.71 15.25 38.33
N SER A 395 -2.38 16.55 38.24
CA SER A 395 -2.74 17.57 39.25
C SER A 395 -3.86 18.54 38.87
N GLU A 396 -4.34 18.55 37.62
CA GLU A 396 -5.53 19.33 37.27
C GLU A 396 -6.71 18.39 37.00
N VAL A 397 -7.56 18.24 38.03
CA VAL A 397 -8.92 17.70 37.90
C VAL A 397 -9.73 18.72 37.12
N ASP A 398 -9.52 18.77 35.81
CA ASP A 398 -10.50 19.35 34.90
C ASP A 398 -11.42 18.21 34.41
N ASP A 399 -12.70 18.52 34.23
CA ASP A 399 -13.81 17.62 33.84
C ASP A 399 -13.63 17.04 32.40
N SER A 400 -12.43 16.59 32.07
CA SER A 400 -12.14 15.85 30.85
C SER A 400 -12.54 14.40 31.05
N VAL A 401 -13.63 14.02 30.38
CA VAL A 401 -14.07 12.63 30.29
C VAL A 401 -12.88 11.80 29.77
N PRO A 402 -12.40 10.78 30.52
CA PRO A 402 -11.34 9.90 30.05
C PRO A 402 -11.77 9.31 28.71
N SER A 403 -10.88 9.29 27.72
CA SER A 403 -11.13 8.52 26.51
C SER A 403 -11.35 7.05 26.91
N GLU A 404 -12.48 6.45 26.52
CA GLU A 404 -12.73 5.02 26.71
C GLU A 404 -11.78 4.17 25.85
N ALA A 405 -11.26 4.74 24.76
CA ALA A 405 -10.27 4.09 23.92
C ALA A 405 -8.90 4.07 24.63
N ARG A 406 -8.33 2.88 24.77
CA ARG A 406 -6.99 2.64 25.33
C ARG A 406 -5.97 2.13 24.32
N GLU A 407 -6.42 1.92 23.09
CA GLU A 407 -5.62 1.38 22.00
C GLU A 407 -5.93 2.17 20.73
N TRP A 408 -4.88 2.59 20.03
CA TRP A 408 -4.94 3.34 18.79
C TRP A 408 -4.07 2.70 17.72
N GLY A 409 -4.44 2.95 16.46
CA GLY A 409 -3.76 2.38 15.31
C GLY A 409 -4.30 1.01 14.91
N THR A 410 -5.53 0.66 15.24
CA THR A 410 -6.16 -0.53 14.64
C THR A 410 -6.71 -0.16 13.27
N TRP A 411 -6.65 -1.09 12.31
CA TRP A 411 -7.43 -1.00 11.07
C TRP A 411 -8.46 -2.11 11.05
N THR A 412 -9.63 -1.84 10.45
CA THR A 412 -10.61 -2.89 10.24
C THR A 412 -10.03 -3.89 9.23
N GLN A 413 -9.73 -5.11 9.67
CA GLN A 413 -9.67 -6.24 8.75
C GLN A 413 -11.10 -6.45 8.28
N LEU A 414 -11.50 -5.82 7.18
CA LEU A 414 -12.74 -6.19 6.52
C LEU A 414 -12.53 -7.62 6.02
N SER A 415 -13.06 -8.57 6.81
CA SER A 415 -13.26 -9.95 6.43
C SER A 415 -13.99 -9.98 5.10
N ASP A 416 -13.57 -10.88 4.21
CA ASP A 416 -14.19 -11.10 2.91
C ASP A 416 -15.73 -11.15 3.04
N VAL A 417 -16.40 -10.23 2.36
CA VAL A 417 -17.85 -10.29 2.09
C VAL A 417 -18.06 -11.01 0.77
#